data_AF-A0A2N3BUF8-F1
#
_entry.id   AF-A0A2N3BUF8-F1
#
_cell.length_a   1.000
_cell.length_b   1.000
_cell.length_c   1.000
_cell.angle_alpha   90.00
_cell.angle_beta   90.00
_cell.angle_gamma   90.00
#
_symmetry.space_group_name_H-M   'P 1'
#
loop_
_entity.id
_entity.type
_entity.pdbx_description
1 polymer ?
#
loop_
_entity_poly.entity_id
_entity_poly.type
_entity_poly.pdbx_seq_one_letter_code
_entity_poly.pdbx_strand_id
1 'polypeptide(L)'
;MSPGPAPATVQGSARPAGLRRAAEALAGVLPPLLAEAHHLAATVQLGEHGRRRAGMGDEFWQYRPAHSGDEARAIDWRRSARADSQFVREKEWQAAQSVHLWVDDARAMEFSGDPARQSKADRARLLALAVSVLLIRAGERVGLADAVLAPRAGEVQLMRLAQVLTRPAGAADYGAPEARALLPGSRAVFLSDFLGDPAPVEAALAAAADRGVSGVMMQILDPVEEDFPFDGRTIFESMAGTLRHETRKAGDLRERYRARLAERRERLAGLARQVGWQFSTHHTGDPAQAALLWLHHALARWR
;
A
#
# COMPACT_ATOMS: atom_id res chain seq x y z
N MET A 1 25.80 19.14 34.14
CA MET A 1 24.82 19.35 33.05
C MET A 1 25.60 19.33 31.75
N SER A 2 25.64 18.19 31.08
CA SER A 2 26.26 18.05 29.76
C SER A 2 25.14 17.86 28.74
N PRO A 3 25.12 18.59 27.62
CA PRO A 3 24.15 18.36 26.57
C PRO A 3 24.48 17.01 25.92
N GLY A 4 23.54 16.07 25.95
CA GLY A 4 23.67 14.80 25.25
C GLY A 4 23.77 15.02 23.73
N PRO A 5 24.42 14.11 22.99
CA PRO A 5 24.64 14.27 21.56
C PRO A 5 23.28 14.25 20.83
N ALA A 6 23.07 15.26 19.97
CA ALA A 6 21.92 15.32 19.09
C ALA A 6 21.93 14.11 18.14
N PRO A 7 20.78 13.44 17.93
CA PRO A 7 20.73 12.32 16.99
C PRO A 7 20.96 12.81 15.56
N ALA A 8 21.92 12.18 14.89
CA ALA A 8 22.22 12.43 13.49
C ALA A 8 21.02 12.06 12.63
N THR A 9 20.34 13.06 12.06
CA THR A 9 19.26 12.87 11.09
C THR A 9 19.76 12.14 9.85
N VAL A 10 19.21 10.97 9.56
CA VAL A 10 19.33 10.27 8.28
C VAL A 10 18.46 11.02 7.25
N GLN A 11 19.01 12.06 6.61
CA GLN A 11 18.28 13.04 5.78
C GLN A 11 17.93 12.57 4.34
N GLY A 12 18.01 11.27 4.04
CA GLY A 12 17.84 10.75 2.67
C GLY A 12 16.38 10.55 2.22
N SER A 13 15.48 10.18 3.13
CA SER A 13 14.08 9.79 2.86
C SER A 13 13.09 10.96 2.87
N ALA A 14 13.44 12.10 3.46
CA ALA A 14 12.50 13.18 3.76
C ALA A 14 12.09 14.04 2.55
N ARG A 15 12.73 13.90 1.38
CA ARG A 15 12.42 14.70 0.18
C ARG A 15 11.64 13.89 -0.86
N PRO A 16 10.65 14.47 -1.56
CA PRO A 16 9.83 13.75 -2.56
C PRO A 16 10.64 12.98 -3.60
N ALA A 17 11.70 13.60 -4.14
CA ALA A 17 12.56 12.97 -5.15
C ALA A 17 13.38 11.79 -4.59
N GLY A 18 13.80 11.86 -3.32
CA GLY A 18 14.51 10.79 -2.63
C GLY A 18 13.60 9.59 -2.38
N LEU A 19 12.40 9.83 -1.85
CA LEU A 19 11.38 8.80 -1.65
C LEU A 19 11.02 8.10 -2.96
N ARG A 20 10.81 8.87 -4.04
CA ARG A 20 10.57 8.33 -5.39
C ARG A 20 11.68 7.40 -5.85
N ARG A 21 12.94 7.84 -5.82
CA ARG A 21 14.08 7.04 -6.28
C ARG A 21 14.20 5.73 -5.51
N ALA A 22 14.02 5.79 -4.19
CA ALA A 22 14.05 4.60 -3.34
C ALA A 22 12.90 3.63 -3.66
N ALA A 23 11.69 4.15 -3.89
CA ALA A 23 10.53 3.36 -4.27
C ALA A 23 10.69 2.70 -5.65
N GLU A 24 11.23 3.43 -6.64
CA GLU A 24 11.52 2.89 -7.97
C GLU A 24 12.60 1.80 -7.93
N ALA A 25 13.65 2.00 -7.13
CA ALA A 25 14.68 0.99 -6.91
C ALA A 25 14.08 -0.26 -6.26
N LEU A 26 13.27 -0.10 -5.20
CA LEU A 26 12.62 -1.22 -4.52
C LEU A 26 11.67 -1.98 -5.45
N ALA A 27 10.86 -1.27 -6.23
CA ALA A 27 9.96 -1.86 -7.23
C ALA A 27 10.72 -2.52 -8.39
N GLY A 28 11.87 -1.98 -8.79
CA GLY A 28 12.72 -2.55 -9.85
C GLY A 28 13.44 -3.84 -9.44
N VAL A 29 13.60 -4.09 -8.14
CA VAL A 29 14.18 -5.34 -7.61
C VAL A 29 13.20 -6.51 -7.69
N LEU A 30 11.89 -6.25 -7.78
CA LEU A 30 10.91 -7.30 -8.06
C LEU A 30 11.19 -7.84 -9.48
N PRO A 31 11.56 -9.13 -9.66
CA PRO A 31 11.89 -9.64 -10.99
C PRO A 31 10.74 -9.35 -11.95
N PRO A 32 10.99 -8.65 -13.08
CA PRO A 32 9.95 -8.34 -14.05
C PRO A 32 9.20 -9.61 -14.49
N LEU A 33 9.91 -10.74 -14.58
CA LEU A 33 9.36 -12.05 -14.87
C LEU A 33 8.38 -12.59 -13.81
N LEU A 34 8.58 -12.28 -12.52
CA LEU A 34 7.64 -12.67 -11.46
C LEU A 34 6.40 -11.76 -11.45
N ALA A 35 6.56 -10.48 -11.77
CA ALA A 35 5.42 -9.58 -11.94
C ALA A 35 4.60 -9.99 -13.18
N GLU A 36 5.28 -10.28 -14.30
CA GLU A 36 4.67 -10.70 -15.57
C GLU A 36 4.05 -12.11 -15.47
N ALA A 37 4.72 -13.07 -14.84
CA ALA A 37 4.18 -14.43 -14.67
C ALA A 37 2.94 -14.44 -13.77
N HIS A 38 2.91 -13.64 -12.70
CA HIS A 38 1.69 -13.48 -11.89
C HIS A 38 0.62 -12.68 -12.62
N HIS A 39 0.98 -11.68 -13.42
CA HIS A 39 0.04 -10.96 -14.29
C HIS A 39 -0.64 -11.94 -15.24
N LEU A 40 0.14 -12.71 -16.01
CA LEU A 40 -0.37 -13.73 -16.93
C LEU A 40 -1.18 -14.82 -16.21
N ALA A 41 -0.73 -15.30 -15.04
CA ALA A 41 -1.47 -16.31 -14.29
C ALA A 41 -2.83 -15.80 -13.77
N ALA A 42 -2.90 -14.55 -13.32
CA ALA A 42 -4.16 -13.91 -12.92
C ALA A 42 -5.09 -13.71 -14.13
N THR A 43 -4.57 -13.22 -15.27
CA THR A 43 -5.33 -13.07 -16.51
C THR A 43 -5.86 -14.40 -17.04
N VAL A 44 -5.08 -15.49 -16.89
CA VAL A 44 -5.50 -16.85 -17.29
C VAL A 44 -6.57 -17.41 -16.33
N GLN A 45 -6.48 -17.17 -15.01
CA GLN A 45 -7.51 -17.58 -14.03
C GLN A 45 -8.83 -16.80 -14.19
N LEU A 46 -8.78 -15.56 -14.65
CA LEU A 46 -9.95 -14.76 -15.05
C LEU A 46 -10.65 -15.26 -16.32
N GLY A 47 -10.05 -16.25 -17.00
CA GLY A 47 -10.64 -16.93 -18.14
C GLY A 47 -11.99 -17.62 -17.86
N GLU A 48 -12.33 -17.93 -16.60
CA GLU A 48 -13.50 -18.73 -16.25
C GLU A 48 -14.73 -17.95 -15.75
N HIS A 49 -14.62 -16.69 -15.31
CA HIS A 49 -15.79 -15.98 -14.75
C HIS A 49 -16.03 -14.63 -15.44
N GLY A 50 -17.14 -14.59 -16.16
CA GLY A 50 -17.47 -13.60 -17.18
C GLY A 50 -17.56 -12.15 -16.69
N ARG A 51 -16.93 -11.27 -17.49
CA ARG A 51 -17.54 -10.08 -18.11
C ARG A 51 -16.63 -9.56 -19.24
N ARG A 52 -16.62 -10.29 -20.37
CA ARG A 52 -15.86 -9.92 -21.57
C ARG A 52 -16.69 -8.96 -22.45
N ARG A 53 -16.12 -7.81 -22.81
CA ARG A 53 -16.61 -6.90 -23.86
C ARG A 53 -15.41 -6.40 -24.69
N ALA A 54 -15.59 -6.23 -25.99
CA ALA A 54 -14.58 -5.59 -26.85
C ALA A 54 -14.38 -4.12 -26.43
N GLY A 55 -13.13 -3.63 -26.42
CA GLY A 55 -12.83 -2.25 -26.02
C GLY A 55 -11.40 -1.78 -26.33
N MET A 56 -11.01 -0.65 -25.74
CA MET A 56 -9.73 0.03 -26.01
C MET A 56 -8.68 -0.23 -24.91
N GLY A 57 -8.39 -1.49 -24.53
CA GLY A 57 -7.23 -1.74 -23.64
C GLY A 57 -5.92 -1.80 -24.42
N ASP A 58 -4.88 -2.47 -23.91
CA ASP A 58 -3.56 -2.54 -24.56
C ASP A 58 -3.14 -3.94 -25.02
N GLU A 59 -3.79 -4.99 -24.51
CA GLU A 59 -3.51 -6.38 -24.87
C GLU A 59 -4.28 -6.78 -26.14
N PHE A 60 -3.62 -7.49 -27.05
CA PHE A 60 -4.23 -7.95 -28.29
C PHE A 60 -5.27 -9.05 -28.00
N TRP A 61 -6.54 -8.81 -28.36
CA TRP A 61 -7.60 -9.79 -28.17
C TRP A 61 -7.78 -10.65 -29.44
N GLN A 62 -8.27 -10.01 -30.50
CA GLN A 62 -8.47 -10.65 -31.79
C GLN A 62 -8.44 -9.59 -32.89
N TYR A 63 -8.39 -10.06 -34.12
CA TYR A 63 -8.69 -9.21 -35.27
C TYR A 63 -10.11 -9.48 -35.72
N ARG A 64 -10.86 -8.41 -36.01
CA ARG A 64 -12.16 -8.51 -36.68
C ARG A 64 -12.17 -7.74 -37.99
N PRO A 65 -13.06 -8.08 -38.93
CA PRO A 65 -13.31 -7.24 -40.09
C PRO A 65 -13.69 -5.81 -39.67
N ALA A 66 -13.13 -4.83 -40.36
CA ALA A 66 -13.48 -3.42 -40.20
C ALA A 66 -14.90 -3.17 -40.73
N HIS A 67 -15.65 -2.32 -40.03
CA HIS A 67 -16.97 -1.85 -40.44
C HIS A 67 -16.94 -0.33 -40.64
N SER A 68 -17.95 0.19 -41.31
CA SER A 68 -18.05 1.61 -41.69
C SER A 68 -18.04 2.62 -40.53
N GLY A 69 -18.21 2.16 -39.28
CA GLY A 69 -18.12 2.99 -38.08
C GLY A 69 -16.75 3.01 -37.39
N ASP A 70 -15.78 2.23 -37.88
CA ASP A 70 -14.47 2.12 -37.23
C ASP A 70 -13.54 3.28 -37.60
N GLU A 71 -12.82 3.80 -36.60
CA GLU A 71 -11.81 4.82 -36.85
C GLU A 71 -10.64 4.25 -37.66
N ALA A 72 -10.17 4.98 -38.67
CA ALA A 72 -9.04 4.58 -39.51
C ALA A 72 -7.75 4.29 -38.73
N ARG A 73 -7.61 4.84 -37.51
CA ARG A 73 -6.46 4.62 -36.61
C ARG A 73 -6.48 3.24 -35.94
N ALA A 74 -7.66 2.63 -35.83
CA ALA A 74 -7.84 1.30 -35.25
C ALA A 74 -7.58 0.17 -36.27
N ILE A 75 -7.47 0.51 -37.56
CA ILE A 75 -7.16 -0.43 -38.63
C ILE A 75 -5.69 -0.83 -38.55
N ASP A 76 -5.45 -2.14 -38.45
CA ASP A 76 -4.10 -2.71 -38.57
C ASP A 76 -3.77 -2.84 -40.06
N TRP A 77 -3.12 -1.82 -40.60
CA TRP A 77 -2.72 -1.76 -42.01
C TRP A 77 -1.76 -2.90 -42.39
N ARG A 78 -0.96 -3.41 -41.45
CA ARG A 78 0.02 -4.47 -41.72
C ARG A 78 -0.64 -5.83 -41.89
N ARG A 79 -1.69 -6.13 -41.11
CA ARG A 79 -2.52 -7.33 -41.32
C ARG A 79 -3.40 -7.17 -42.54
N SER A 80 -4.02 -6.00 -42.71
CA SER A 80 -4.93 -5.72 -43.83
C SER A 80 -4.23 -5.79 -45.18
N ALA A 81 -2.95 -5.42 -45.27
CA ALA A 81 -2.18 -5.53 -46.50
C ALA A 81 -1.90 -6.99 -46.94
N ARG A 82 -2.16 -7.97 -46.08
CA ARG A 82 -1.96 -9.41 -46.38
C ARG A 82 -3.28 -10.16 -46.60
N ALA A 83 -4.40 -9.45 -46.68
CA ALA A 83 -5.73 -10.02 -46.84
C ALA A 83 -6.60 -9.16 -47.75
N ASP A 84 -7.69 -9.74 -48.29
CA ASP A 84 -8.64 -9.03 -49.16
C ASP A 84 -9.60 -8.11 -48.40
N SER A 85 -9.45 -7.98 -47.08
CA SER A 85 -10.31 -7.18 -46.21
C SER A 85 -9.51 -6.41 -45.17
N GLN A 86 -10.08 -5.27 -44.75
CA GLN A 86 -9.53 -4.44 -43.68
C GLN A 86 -9.84 -5.08 -42.33
N PHE A 87 -8.82 -5.16 -41.48
CA PHE A 87 -8.95 -5.69 -40.12
C PHE A 87 -8.69 -4.61 -39.09
N VAL A 88 -9.57 -4.53 -38.10
CA VAL A 88 -9.36 -3.77 -36.88
C VAL A 88 -8.73 -4.70 -35.85
N ARG A 89 -7.69 -4.20 -35.18
CA ARG A 89 -7.08 -4.88 -34.03
C ARG A 89 -7.91 -4.55 -32.79
N GLU A 90 -8.75 -5.50 -32.36
CA GLU A 90 -9.47 -5.34 -31.09
C GLU A 90 -8.51 -5.60 -29.93
N LYS A 91 -8.58 -4.71 -28.94
CA LYS A 91 -7.79 -4.83 -27.73
C LYS A 91 -8.69 -5.30 -26.59
N GLU A 92 -8.17 -6.07 -25.66
CA GLU A 92 -8.95 -6.53 -24.52
C GLU A 92 -9.28 -5.35 -23.60
N TRP A 93 -10.53 -5.19 -23.18
CA TRP A 93 -10.89 -4.18 -22.19
C TRP A 93 -10.53 -4.67 -20.79
N GLN A 94 -9.36 -4.27 -20.28
CA GLN A 94 -9.05 -4.35 -18.86
C GLN A 94 -9.40 -3.00 -18.23
N ALA A 95 -10.48 -2.93 -17.47
CA ALA A 95 -10.82 -1.72 -16.74
C ALA A 95 -9.77 -1.49 -15.64
N ALA A 96 -8.97 -0.43 -15.79
CA ALA A 96 -8.00 -0.02 -14.78
C ALA A 96 -8.70 0.10 -13.41
N GLN A 97 -8.29 -0.74 -12.47
CA GLN A 97 -8.74 -0.73 -11.09
C GLN A 97 -8.25 0.55 -10.41
N SER A 98 -9.09 1.06 -9.53
CA SER A 98 -8.71 2.15 -8.64
C SER A 98 -8.19 1.56 -7.33
N VAL A 99 -7.04 2.03 -6.86
CA VAL A 99 -6.44 1.64 -5.58
C VAL A 99 -6.27 2.88 -4.71
N HIS A 100 -6.82 2.85 -3.51
CA HIS A 100 -6.70 3.91 -2.51
C HIS A 100 -5.68 3.52 -1.45
N LEU A 101 -4.78 4.43 -1.12
CA LEU A 101 -3.80 4.25 -0.06
C LEU A 101 -4.22 5.05 1.16
N TRP A 102 -4.16 4.42 2.32
CA TRP A 102 -4.07 5.13 3.58
C TRP A 102 -2.71 4.81 4.19
N VAL A 103 -1.94 5.85 4.45
CA VAL A 103 -0.62 5.77 5.07
C VAL A 103 -0.69 6.60 6.33
N ASP A 104 -0.56 5.94 7.47
CA ASP A 104 -0.62 6.59 8.77
C ASP A 104 0.56 7.56 8.93
N ASP A 105 0.23 8.81 9.19
CA ASP A 105 1.15 9.92 9.38
C ASP A 105 1.19 10.42 10.84
N ALA A 106 0.61 9.67 11.78
CA ALA A 106 0.57 10.05 13.19
C ALA A 106 1.94 9.95 13.88
N ARG A 107 2.07 10.62 15.03
CA ARG A 107 3.34 10.70 15.78
C ARG A 107 3.88 9.33 16.19
N ALA A 108 3.03 8.37 16.52
CA ALA A 108 3.46 7.01 16.85
C ALA A 108 4.26 6.35 15.70
N MET A 109 3.99 6.72 14.45
CA MET A 109 4.71 6.21 13.28
C MET A 109 6.13 6.78 13.17
N GLU A 110 6.45 7.89 13.83
CA GLU A 110 7.81 8.46 13.79
C GLU A 110 8.82 7.67 14.66
N PHE A 111 8.33 6.73 15.49
CA PHE A 111 9.19 5.91 16.33
C PHE A 111 10.18 5.06 15.53
N SER A 112 11.41 5.00 16.05
CA SER A 112 12.46 4.06 15.64
C SER A 112 13.23 3.64 16.89
N GLY A 113 13.38 2.32 17.10
CA GLY A 113 14.13 1.78 18.23
C GLY A 113 15.65 1.86 18.07
N ASP A 114 16.12 2.24 16.88
CA ASP A 114 17.54 2.26 16.51
C ASP A 114 17.81 3.45 15.56
N PRO A 115 18.73 4.38 15.90
CA PRO A 115 19.04 5.54 15.05
C PRO A 115 19.51 5.19 13.63
N ALA A 116 20.06 3.99 13.40
CA ALA A 116 20.45 3.52 12.08
C ALA A 116 19.29 2.96 11.26
N ARG A 117 18.12 2.74 11.89
CA ARG A 117 16.92 2.18 11.28
C ARG A 117 15.95 3.29 10.91
N GLN A 118 15.29 3.09 9.76
CA GLN A 118 14.19 3.96 9.35
C GLN A 118 13.03 3.86 10.33
N SER A 119 12.35 4.98 10.57
CA SER A 119 11.10 5.00 11.32
C SER A 119 10.00 4.20 10.62
N LYS A 120 8.96 3.84 11.38
CA LYS A 120 7.77 3.17 10.81
C LYS A 120 7.13 4.01 9.70
N ALA A 121 7.05 5.34 9.89
CA ALA A 121 6.51 6.28 8.91
C ALA A 121 7.29 6.24 7.60
N ASP A 122 8.62 6.29 7.66
CA ASP A 122 9.46 6.23 6.46
C ASP A 122 9.34 4.88 5.74
N ARG A 123 9.24 3.78 6.50
CA ARG A 123 8.96 2.46 5.93
C ARG A 123 7.59 2.41 5.25
N ALA A 124 6.55 2.94 5.88
CA ALA A 124 5.20 3.00 5.34
C ALA A 124 5.14 3.81 4.03
N ARG A 125 5.76 5.00 4.02
CA ARG A 125 5.86 5.88 2.83
C ARG A 125 6.59 5.19 1.69
N LEU A 126 7.70 4.51 1.98
CA LEU A 126 8.47 3.76 0.98
C LEU A 126 7.63 2.65 0.36
N LEU A 127 6.96 1.84 1.18
CA LEU A 127 6.10 0.74 0.71
C LEU A 127 4.91 1.26 -0.08
N ALA A 128 4.24 2.32 0.38
CA ALA A 128 3.14 2.98 -0.32
C ALA A 128 3.53 3.45 -1.72
N LEU A 129 4.67 4.13 -1.83
CA LEU A 129 5.12 4.63 -3.13
C LEU A 129 5.64 3.50 -4.02
N ALA A 130 6.32 2.49 -3.46
CA ALA A 130 6.79 1.35 -4.23
C ALA A 130 5.63 0.50 -4.79
N VAL A 131 4.58 0.24 -4.00
CA VAL A 131 3.38 -0.43 -4.51
C VAL A 131 2.67 0.45 -5.55
N SER A 132 2.66 1.78 -5.37
CA SER A 132 2.13 2.70 -6.38
C SER A 132 2.87 2.61 -7.72
N VAL A 133 4.20 2.49 -7.69
CA VAL A 133 5.04 2.31 -8.89
C VAL A 133 4.65 1.02 -9.61
N LEU A 134 4.52 -0.09 -8.89
CA LEU A 134 4.11 -1.38 -9.48
C LEU A 134 2.70 -1.30 -10.08
N LEU A 135 1.74 -0.74 -9.34
CA LEU A 135 0.35 -0.61 -9.77
C LEU A 135 0.22 0.29 -11.02
N ILE A 136 0.88 1.45 -11.02
CA ILE A 136 0.85 2.37 -12.16
C ILE A 136 1.52 1.77 -13.40
N ARG A 137 2.63 1.03 -13.24
CA ARG A 137 3.25 0.27 -14.35
C ARG A 137 2.33 -0.83 -14.88
N ALA A 138 1.50 -1.41 -14.03
CA ALA A 138 0.50 -2.41 -14.40
C ALA A 138 -0.82 -1.81 -14.91
N GLY A 139 -0.87 -0.50 -15.21
CA GLY A 139 -2.03 0.19 -15.78
C GLY A 139 -3.10 0.63 -14.77
N GLU A 140 -2.86 0.45 -13.47
CA GLU A 140 -3.83 0.79 -12.43
C GLU A 140 -3.83 2.29 -12.07
N ARG A 141 -4.90 2.74 -11.43
CA ARG A 141 -5.04 4.12 -10.91
C ARG A 141 -4.82 4.12 -9.41
N VAL A 142 -3.93 4.98 -8.91
CA VAL A 142 -3.61 5.05 -7.48
C VAL A 142 -3.92 6.41 -6.91
N GLY A 143 -4.56 6.46 -5.75
CA GLY A 143 -4.93 7.67 -5.02
C GLY A 143 -4.84 7.48 -3.51
N LEU A 144 -5.27 8.47 -2.74
CA LEU A 144 -5.32 8.43 -1.28
C LEU A 144 -6.75 8.21 -0.78
N ALA A 145 -6.89 7.63 0.41
CA ALA A 145 -8.18 7.36 1.04
C ALA A 145 -8.83 8.62 1.65
N ASP A 146 -8.04 9.66 1.94
CA ASP A 146 -8.46 10.95 2.52
C ASP A 146 -9.03 11.96 1.49
N ALA A 147 -9.23 11.53 0.24
CA ALA A 147 -9.64 12.34 -0.91
C ALA A 147 -8.65 13.44 -1.34
N VAL A 148 -7.48 13.61 -0.70
CA VAL A 148 -6.49 14.64 -1.08
C VAL A 148 -6.00 14.40 -2.52
N LEU A 149 -5.87 13.13 -2.91
CA LEU A 149 -5.57 12.73 -4.28
C LEU A 149 -6.54 11.64 -4.74
N ALA A 150 -7.41 11.98 -5.68
CA ALA A 150 -8.23 10.99 -6.38
C ALA A 150 -7.34 10.00 -7.17
N PRO A 151 -7.77 8.73 -7.35
CA PRO A 151 -7.02 7.75 -8.12
C PRO A 151 -6.79 8.17 -9.56
N ARG A 152 -5.52 8.25 -9.97
CA ARG A 152 -5.10 8.54 -11.35
C ARG A 152 -3.94 7.63 -11.73
N ALA A 153 -3.70 7.49 -13.03
CA ALA A 153 -2.56 6.75 -13.56
C ALA A 153 -1.40 7.71 -13.94
N GLY A 154 -0.24 7.13 -14.23
CA GLY A 154 0.89 7.79 -14.85
C GLY A 154 1.87 8.49 -13.90
N GLU A 155 2.99 8.91 -14.46
CA GLU A 155 4.16 9.45 -13.76
C GLU A 155 3.86 10.72 -12.94
N VAL A 156 2.97 11.57 -13.44
CA VAL A 156 2.55 12.78 -12.73
C VAL A 156 1.85 12.42 -11.41
N GLN A 157 1.08 11.33 -11.37
CA GLN A 157 0.43 10.89 -10.16
C GLN A 157 1.44 10.39 -9.12
N LEU A 158 2.47 9.64 -9.55
CA LEU A 158 3.57 9.23 -8.65
C LEU A 158 4.23 10.45 -8.00
N MET A 159 4.36 11.57 -8.73
CA MET A 159 4.98 12.78 -8.19
C MET A 159 4.11 13.46 -7.15
N ARG A 160 2.80 13.49 -7.38
CA ARG A 160 1.85 14.01 -6.41
C ARG A 160 1.80 13.14 -5.16
N LEU A 161 1.79 11.82 -5.32
CA LEU A 161 1.83 10.88 -4.20
C LEU A 161 3.11 11.07 -3.38
N ALA A 162 4.28 11.12 -4.01
CA ALA A 162 5.54 11.38 -3.31
C ALA A 162 5.52 12.70 -2.54
N GLN A 163 4.98 13.77 -3.13
CA GLN A 163 4.86 15.08 -2.46
C GLN A 163 3.96 15.03 -1.23
N VAL A 164 2.79 14.38 -1.32
CA VAL A 164 1.85 14.29 -0.20
C VAL A 164 2.41 13.38 0.90
N LEU A 165 2.98 12.24 0.55
CA LEU A 165 3.53 11.28 1.51
C LEU A 165 4.73 11.81 2.30
N THR A 166 5.47 12.79 1.77
CA THR A 166 6.59 13.44 2.48
C THR A 166 6.17 14.66 3.31
N ARG A 167 4.87 14.96 3.43
CA ARG A 167 4.42 16.03 4.33
C ARG A 167 4.77 15.68 5.79
N PRO A 168 4.98 16.71 6.64
CA PRO A 168 5.18 16.50 8.07
C PRO A 168 4.07 15.65 8.68
N ALA A 169 4.41 14.90 9.73
CA ALA A 169 3.45 14.09 10.47
C ALA A 169 2.26 14.93 10.96
N GLY A 170 1.11 14.27 11.05
CA GLY A 170 -0.09 14.82 11.65
C GLY A 170 0.10 15.15 13.13
N ALA A 171 -0.76 16.02 13.67
CA ALA A 171 -0.70 16.40 15.07
C ALA A 171 -1.21 15.30 16.03
N ALA A 172 -1.90 14.28 15.51
CA ALA A 172 -2.49 13.20 16.30
C ALA A 172 -1.44 12.18 16.75
N ASP A 173 -1.66 11.59 17.92
CA ASP A 173 -0.79 10.55 18.47
C ASP A 173 -0.89 9.25 17.67
N TYR A 174 -2.10 8.92 17.20
CA TYR A 174 -2.41 7.75 16.37
C TYR A 174 -3.31 8.13 15.20
N GLY A 175 -3.12 7.47 14.06
CA GLY A 175 -3.87 7.74 12.84
C GLY A 175 -5.24 7.07 12.83
N ALA A 176 -6.13 7.61 12.02
CA ALA A 176 -7.43 7.03 11.74
C ALA A 176 -7.67 7.00 10.22
N PRO A 177 -8.02 5.85 9.62
CA PRO A 177 -8.33 5.78 8.20
C PRO A 177 -9.63 6.50 7.89
N GLU A 178 -9.59 7.37 6.89
CA GLU A 178 -10.79 7.99 6.34
C GLU A 178 -11.31 7.17 5.15
N ALA A 179 -12.36 6.37 5.35
CA ALA A 179 -12.90 5.52 4.28
C ALA A 179 -13.89 6.24 3.34
N ARG A 180 -14.18 7.53 3.56
CA ARG A 180 -15.23 8.26 2.83
C ARG A 180 -14.92 8.48 1.35
N ALA A 181 -13.64 8.50 0.97
CA ALA A 181 -13.22 8.71 -0.41
C ALA A 181 -13.04 7.41 -1.20
N LEU A 182 -13.21 6.25 -0.56
CA LEU A 182 -13.08 4.95 -1.22
C LEU A 182 -14.17 4.80 -2.28
N LEU A 183 -13.76 4.56 -3.53
CA LEU A 183 -14.68 4.36 -4.64
C LEU A 183 -15.33 2.96 -4.54
N PRO A 184 -16.62 2.80 -4.91
CA PRO A 184 -17.25 1.48 -4.95
C PRO A 184 -16.50 0.50 -5.87
N GLY A 185 -16.33 -0.74 -5.39
CA GLY A 185 -15.61 -1.79 -6.11
C GLY A 185 -14.11 -1.52 -6.33
N SER A 186 -13.53 -0.50 -5.67
CA SER A 186 -12.10 -0.22 -5.72
C SER A 186 -11.32 -1.14 -4.79
N ARG A 187 -9.99 -0.98 -4.78
CA ARG A 187 -9.12 -1.61 -3.79
C ARG A 187 -8.55 -0.61 -2.82
N ALA A 188 -8.12 -1.08 -1.65
CA ALA A 188 -7.44 -0.26 -0.66
C ALA A 188 -6.20 -0.92 -0.06
N VAL A 189 -5.22 -0.09 0.31
CA VAL A 189 -3.98 -0.48 1.00
C VAL A 189 -3.84 0.39 2.23
N PHE A 190 -3.90 -0.21 3.41
CA PHE A 190 -3.79 0.48 4.70
C PHE A 190 -2.44 0.14 5.35
N LEU A 191 -1.62 1.17 5.62
CA LEU A 191 -0.29 1.04 6.22
C LEU A 191 -0.25 1.85 7.53
N SER A 192 -0.15 1.17 8.67
CA SER A 192 -0.15 1.78 10.01
C SER A 192 0.49 0.82 11.00
N ASP A 193 0.84 1.27 12.20
CA ASP A 193 1.13 0.37 13.32
C ASP A 193 -0.14 -0.20 13.98
N PHE A 194 -1.29 0.40 13.68
CA PHE A 194 -2.61 0.09 14.25
C PHE A 194 -2.59 0.04 15.79
N LEU A 195 -1.77 0.88 16.44
CA LEU A 195 -1.62 0.88 17.91
C LEU A 195 -2.57 1.86 18.62
N GLY A 196 -3.34 2.68 17.89
CA GLY A 196 -4.33 3.62 18.43
C GLY A 196 -5.63 2.99 18.94
N ASP A 197 -6.73 3.73 18.95
CA ASP A 197 -8.07 3.14 19.15
C ASP A 197 -8.44 2.28 17.91
N PRO A 198 -8.90 1.02 18.06
CA PRO A 198 -9.36 0.22 16.93
C PRO A 198 -10.68 0.71 16.30
N ALA A 199 -11.53 1.45 17.02
CA ALA A 199 -12.87 1.79 16.55
C ALA A 199 -12.90 2.56 15.21
N PRO A 200 -12.02 3.53 14.94
CA PRO A 200 -11.96 4.19 13.63
C PRO A 200 -11.57 3.24 12.49
N VAL A 201 -10.67 2.29 12.75
CA VAL A 201 -10.26 1.27 11.76
C VAL A 201 -11.41 0.32 11.47
N GLU A 202 -12.14 -0.10 12.49
CA GLU A 202 -13.35 -0.93 12.36
C GLU A 202 -14.42 -0.22 11.53
N ALA A 203 -14.70 1.05 11.83
CA ALA A 203 -15.64 1.85 11.07
C ALA A 203 -15.22 2.03 9.60
N ALA A 204 -13.92 2.23 9.34
CA ALA A 204 -13.39 2.35 8.00
C ALA A 204 -13.50 1.06 7.20
N LEU A 205 -13.20 -0.09 7.81
CA LEU A 205 -13.34 -1.40 7.17
C LEU A 205 -14.81 -1.73 6.89
N ALA A 206 -15.72 -1.44 7.81
CA ALA A 206 -17.16 -1.60 7.59
C ALA A 206 -17.64 -0.75 6.40
N ALA A 207 -17.27 0.55 6.38
CA ALA A 207 -17.62 1.44 5.29
C ALA A 207 -16.97 1.06 3.94
N ALA A 208 -15.83 0.37 3.97
CA ALA A 208 -15.20 -0.19 2.77
C ALA A 208 -15.96 -1.43 2.28
N ALA A 209 -16.34 -2.33 3.19
CA ALA A 209 -17.12 -3.53 2.88
C ALA A 209 -18.48 -3.19 2.26
N ASP A 210 -19.19 -2.20 2.81
CA ASP A 210 -20.49 -1.71 2.29
C ASP A 210 -20.39 -1.22 0.83
N ARG A 211 -19.20 -0.78 0.41
CA ARG A 211 -18.90 -0.31 -0.95
C ARG A 211 -18.30 -1.39 -1.85
N GLY A 212 -18.17 -2.63 -1.35
CA GLY A 212 -17.52 -3.72 -2.06
C GLY A 212 -16.03 -3.50 -2.30
N VAL A 213 -15.37 -2.71 -1.44
CA VAL A 213 -13.94 -2.47 -1.54
C VAL A 213 -13.19 -3.64 -0.94
N SER A 214 -12.29 -4.25 -1.72
CA SER A 214 -11.34 -5.24 -1.23
C SER A 214 -10.00 -4.58 -0.90
N GLY A 215 -9.16 -5.21 -0.09
CA GLY A 215 -7.93 -4.55 0.28
C GLY A 215 -7.00 -5.33 1.17
N VAL A 216 -5.90 -4.65 1.49
CA VAL A 216 -4.85 -5.19 2.34
C VAL A 216 -4.57 -4.21 3.46
N MET A 217 -4.32 -4.74 4.64
CA MET A 217 -3.76 -4.01 5.77
C MET A 217 -2.37 -4.56 6.05
N MET A 218 -1.40 -3.68 6.22
CA MET A 218 -0.07 -4.04 6.67
C MET A 218 0.25 -3.28 7.94
N GLN A 219 0.39 -4.03 9.03
CA GLN A 219 0.89 -3.50 10.27
C GLN A 219 2.40 -3.28 10.16
N ILE A 220 2.89 -2.09 10.48
CA ILE A 220 4.32 -1.77 10.48
C ILE A 220 4.76 -1.54 11.92
N LEU A 221 5.65 -2.39 12.43
CA LEU A 221 6.17 -2.31 13.79
C LEU A 221 7.68 -2.11 13.79
N ASP A 222 8.21 -1.48 14.82
CA ASP A 222 9.64 -1.56 15.12
C ASP A 222 9.92 -2.84 15.94
N PRO A 223 10.98 -3.61 15.65
CA PRO A 223 11.34 -4.78 16.46
C PRO A 223 11.44 -4.50 17.96
N VAL A 224 11.90 -3.31 18.34
CA VAL A 224 12.01 -2.90 19.75
C VAL A 224 10.63 -2.78 20.42
N GLU A 225 9.59 -2.44 19.66
CA GLU A 225 8.22 -2.40 20.19
C GLU A 225 7.73 -3.80 20.56
N GLU A 226 8.10 -4.85 19.80
CA GLU A 226 7.67 -6.24 20.06
C GLU A 226 8.59 -6.98 21.04
N ASP A 227 9.90 -6.79 20.91
CA ASP A 227 10.90 -7.41 21.78
C ASP A 227 10.90 -6.81 23.17
N PHE A 228 10.54 -5.53 23.27
CA PHE A 228 10.49 -4.73 24.50
C PHE A 228 11.74 -4.97 25.38
N PRO A 229 12.95 -4.68 24.87
CA PRO A 229 14.22 -5.02 25.53
C PRO A 229 14.59 -4.06 26.69
N PHE A 230 13.60 -3.42 27.31
CA PHE A 230 13.84 -2.43 28.36
C PHE A 230 13.89 -3.11 29.74
N ASP A 231 15.10 -3.45 30.19
CA ASP A 231 15.36 -3.87 31.57
C ASP A 231 15.55 -2.65 32.46
N GLY A 232 14.53 -2.30 33.25
CA GLY A 232 14.64 -1.29 34.30
C GLY A 232 13.50 -0.28 34.35
N ARG A 233 13.71 0.76 35.16
CA ARG A 233 12.73 1.80 35.50
C ARG A 233 12.60 2.79 34.34
N THR A 234 11.96 2.38 33.26
CA THR A 234 11.80 3.21 32.06
C THR A 234 10.53 4.05 32.17
N ILE A 235 10.67 5.36 32.07
CA ILE A 235 9.54 6.28 31.90
C ILE A 235 9.16 6.21 30.42
N PHE A 236 8.01 5.61 30.12
CA PHE A 236 7.45 5.69 28.77
C PHE A 236 6.79 7.05 28.63
N GLU A 237 7.44 7.96 27.92
CA GLU A 237 6.81 9.16 27.40
C GLU A 237 6.34 8.86 25.98
N SER A 238 5.03 9.03 25.73
CA SER A 238 4.52 9.16 24.35
C SER A 238 5.38 10.18 23.60
N MET A 239 5.62 9.99 22.30
CA MET A 239 6.31 10.99 21.46
C MET A 239 5.63 12.38 21.51
N ALA A 240 4.38 12.44 21.96
CA ALA A 240 3.61 13.66 22.21
C ALA A 240 3.63 14.19 23.65
N GLY A 241 4.30 13.50 24.59
CA GLY A 241 4.37 13.86 26.01
C GLY A 241 3.10 13.59 26.82
N THR A 242 2.07 12.98 26.22
CA THR A 242 0.70 12.83 26.78
C THR A 242 0.50 11.61 27.68
N LEU A 243 1.33 10.57 27.56
CA LEU A 243 1.26 9.36 28.36
C LEU A 243 2.60 9.15 29.06
N ARG A 244 2.59 9.15 30.40
CA ARG A 244 3.73 8.83 31.26
C ARG A 244 3.39 7.61 32.10
N HIS A 245 3.95 6.45 31.77
CA HIS A 245 3.75 5.23 32.56
C HIS A 245 5.04 4.83 33.28
N GLU A 246 5.03 4.93 34.61
CA GLU A 246 6.09 4.40 35.48
C GLU A 246 5.72 2.97 35.92
N THR A 247 6.60 1.99 35.70
CA THR A 247 6.39 0.63 36.24
C THR A 247 7.68 0.08 36.86
N ARG A 248 7.54 -0.55 38.04
CA ARG A 248 8.66 -1.02 38.90
C ARG A 248 9.02 -2.51 38.71
N LYS A 249 8.45 -3.21 37.71
CA LYS A 249 8.71 -4.63 37.40
C LYS A 249 8.68 -4.86 35.88
N ALA A 250 9.85 -4.90 35.25
CA ALA A 250 10.00 -4.94 33.79
C ALA A 250 9.63 -6.31 33.15
N GLY A 251 9.87 -7.43 33.86
CA GLY A 251 9.58 -8.79 33.35
C GLY A 251 8.09 -9.06 33.12
N ASP A 252 7.25 -8.89 34.15
CA ASP A 252 5.79 -9.08 34.05
C ASP A 252 5.14 -8.12 33.04
N LEU A 253 5.75 -6.95 32.81
CA LEU A 253 5.26 -5.95 31.87
C LEU A 253 5.48 -6.41 30.42
N ARG A 254 6.63 -7.03 30.12
CA ARG A 254 6.95 -7.55 28.78
C ARG A 254 5.96 -8.64 28.34
N GLU A 255 5.68 -9.61 29.21
CA GLU A 255 4.73 -10.69 28.89
C GLU A 255 3.31 -10.16 28.68
N ARG A 256 2.85 -9.25 29.54
CA ARG A 256 1.54 -8.60 29.38
C ARG A 256 1.46 -7.75 28.11
N TYR A 257 2.53 -7.04 27.78
CA TYR A 257 2.58 -6.25 26.56
C TYR A 257 2.53 -7.15 25.32
N ARG A 258 3.35 -8.21 25.26
CA ARG A 258 3.33 -9.18 24.15
C ARG A 258 1.97 -9.86 24.01
N ALA A 259 1.33 -10.22 25.12
CA ALA A 259 -0.02 -10.77 25.10
C ALA A 259 -1.04 -9.78 24.51
N ARG A 260 -0.99 -8.51 24.91
CA ARG A 260 -1.86 -7.44 24.35
C ARG A 260 -1.60 -7.18 22.88
N LEU A 261 -0.33 -7.19 22.45
CA LEU A 261 0.04 -7.01 21.05
C LEU A 261 -0.45 -8.20 20.20
N ALA A 262 -0.33 -9.42 20.72
CA ALA A 262 -0.84 -10.63 20.06
C ALA A 262 -2.37 -10.62 19.96
N GLU A 263 -3.09 -10.29 21.04
CA GLU A 263 -4.54 -10.12 21.05
C GLU A 263 -4.98 -9.09 20.01
N ARG A 264 -4.27 -7.97 19.95
CA ARG A 264 -4.52 -6.92 18.97
C ARG A 264 -4.28 -7.38 17.53
N ARG A 265 -3.18 -8.10 17.29
CA ARG A 265 -2.86 -8.67 15.96
C ARG A 265 -3.96 -9.63 15.52
N GLU A 266 -4.44 -10.50 16.41
CA GLU A 266 -5.55 -11.41 16.13
C GLU A 266 -6.86 -10.65 15.85
N ARG A 267 -7.16 -9.59 16.61
CA ARG A 267 -8.32 -8.73 16.34
C ARG A 267 -8.25 -8.12 14.95
N LEU A 268 -7.10 -7.54 14.55
CA LEU A 268 -6.92 -6.96 13.22
C LEU A 268 -7.05 -8.01 12.11
N ALA A 269 -6.46 -9.19 12.30
CA ALA A 269 -6.59 -10.30 11.37
C ALA A 269 -8.05 -10.81 11.28
N GLY A 270 -8.79 -10.81 12.39
CA GLY A 270 -10.22 -11.11 12.44
C GLY A 270 -11.05 -10.10 11.65
N LEU A 271 -10.84 -8.81 11.89
CA LEU A 271 -11.52 -7.73 11.17
C LEU A 271 -11.26 -7.78 9.66
N ALA A 272 -10.00 -7.97 9.26
CA ALA A 272 -9.64 -8.12 7.86
C ALA A 272 -10.38 -9.29 7.21
N ARG A 273 -10.37 -10.47 7.85
CA ARG A 273 -11.07 -11.66 7.35
C ARG A 273 -12.57 -11.44 7.20
N GLN A 274 -13.21 -10.75 8.13
CA GLN A 274 -14.66 -10.48 8.09
C GLN A 274 -15.07 -9.68 6.85
N VAL A 275 -14.23 -8.73 6.41
CA VAL A 275 -14.49 -7.91 5.21
C VAL A 275 -13.82 -8.46 3.94
N GLY A 276 -13.21 -9.64 4.01
CA GLY A 276 -12.50 -10.27 2.88
C GLY A 276 -11.17 -9.61 2.52
N TRP A 277 -10.57 -8.85 3.44
CA TRP A 277 -9.25 -8.22 3.30
C TRP A 277 -8.13 -9.14 3.82
N GLN A 278 -6.91 -8.88 3.36
CA GLN A 278 -5.71 -9.57 3.87
C GLN A 278 -4.98 -8.71 4.90
N PHE A 279 -4.35 -9.36 5.87
CA PHE A 279 -3.58 -8.70 6.92
C PHE A 279 -2.21 -9.38 7.09
N SER A 280 -1.17 -8.57 7.30
CA SER A 280 0.16 -9.04 7.67
C SER A 280 0.89 -7.98 8.50
N THR A 281 1.92 -8.40 9.23
CA THR A 281 2.81 -7.52 9.99
C THR A 281 4.19 -7.51 9.34
N HIS A 282 4.78 -6.33 9.23
CA HIS A 282 6.14 -6.10 8.77
C HIS A 282 6.93 -5.35 9.82
N HIS A 283 8.15 -5.79 10.08
CA HIS A 283 9.07 -5.09 10.97
C HIS A 283 10.02 -4.18 10.21
N THR A 284 10.29 -2.98 10.74
CA THR A 284 11.26 -2.05 10.13
C THR A 284 12.69 -2.61 10.07
N GLY A 285 12.98 -3.63 10.88
CA GLY A 285 14.23 -4.40 10.83
C GLY A 285 14.35 -5.37 9.66
N ASP A 286 13.24 -5.77 9.05
CA ASP A 286 13.24 -6.69 7.91
C ASP A 286 13.50 -5.94 6.60
N PRO A 287 13.95 -6.65 5.54
CA PRO A 287 14.03 -6.08 4.20
C PRO A 287 12.67 -5.59 3.69
N ALA A 288 12.60 -4.35 3.17
CA ALA A 288 11.37 -3.78 2.61
C ALA A 288 10.81 -4.59 1.42
N GLN A 289 11.69 -5.32 0.75
CA GLN A 289 11.38 -6.20 -0.38
C GLN A 289 10.36 -7.26 0.01
N ALA A 290 10.49 -7.86 1.21
CA ALA A 290 9.58 -8.90 1.68
C ALA A 290 8.15 -8.37 1.86
N ALA A 291 8.02 -7.17 2.44
CA ALA A 291 6.75 -6.48 2.58
C ALA A 291 6.15 -6.10 1.22
N LEU A 292 6.96 -5.56 0.30
CA LEU A 292 6.49 -5.22 -1.05
C LEU A 292 6.01 -6.44 -1.83
N LEU A 293 6.74 -7.56 -1.76
CA LEU A 293 6.35 -8.84 -2.36
C LEU A 293 5.00 -9.32 -1.82
N TRP A 294 4.83 -9.26 -0.49
CA TRP A 294 3.56 -9.64 0.14
C TRP A 294 2.42 -8.73 -0.31
N LEU A 295 2.62 -7.40 -0.31
CA LEU A 295 1.60 -6.43 -0.76
C LEU A 295 1.20 -6.68 -2.21
N HIS A 296 2.16 -6.90 -3.10
CA HIS A 296 1.92 -7.18 -4.51
C HIS A 296 1.10 -8.47 -4.69
N HIS A 297 1.51 -9.56 -4.03
CA HIS A 297 0.78 -10.84 -4.11
C HIS A 297 -0.63 -10.73 -3.54
N ALA A 298 -0.77 -10.08 -2.38
CA ALA A 298 -2.05 -9.89 -1.75
C ALA A 298 -3.00 -9.12 -2.67
N LEU A 299 -2.56 -8.00 -3.26
CA LEU A 299 -3.36 -7.20 -4.19
C LEU A 299 -3.72 -7.90 -5.49
N ALA A 300 -2.91 -8.86 -5.95
CA ALA A 300 -3.18 -9.62 -7.17
C ALA A 300 -4.36 -10.61 -7.02
N ARG A 301 -4.69 -11.04 -5.80
CA ARG A 301 -5.75 -12.05 -5.55
C ARG A 301 -7.18 -11.58 -5.84
N TRP A 302 -7.39 -10.28 -6.01
CA TRP A 302 -8.68 -9.69 -6.34
C TRP A 302 -8.74 -9.13 -7.77
N ARG A 303 -7.72 -9.42 -8.61
CA ARG A 303 -7.80 -9.21 -10.06
C ARG A 303 -8.72 -10.26 -10.63
#